data_AF-A0AAF0PZL2-F1
#
_entry.id   AF-A0AAF0PZL2-F1
#
_cell.length_a   1.000
_cell.length_b   1.000
_cell.length_c   1.000
_cell.angle_alpha   90.00
_cell.angle_beta   90.00
_cell.angle_gamma   90.00
#
_symmetry.space_group_name_H-M   'P 1'
#
loop_
_entity.id
_entity.type
_entity.pdbx_description
1 polymer ?
#
loop_
_entity_poly.entity_id
_entity_poly.type
_entity_poly.pdbx_seq_one_letter_code
_entity_poly.pdbx_strand_id
1 'polypeptide(L)'
;MPHPRAYRRNANAFNTNANPPVPDQEVPVLTNASGGSVVARVRDFVRMNPPEFLGSHIGGDPQNFINEVKKIFGVMQVAGNDRVELSSYQLKDVSHIWFTQ
;
A
#
# COMPACT_ATOMS: atom_id res chain seq x y z
N MET A 1 26.81 36.85 45.42
CA MET A 1 26.17 35.60 44.94
C MET A 1 27.28 34.63 44.50
N PRO A 2 27.24 33.30 44.74
CA PRO A 2 26.35 32.44 45.52
C PRO A 2 27.07 31.57 46.60
N HIS A 3 26.26 30.75 47.28
CA HIS A 3 26.43 30.02 48.54
C HIS A 3 27.30 28.73 48.51
N PRO A 4 27.72 28.24 49.70
CA PRO A 4 28.50 27.02 49.88
C PRO A 4 27.62 25.76 49.82
N ARG A 5 28.14 24.67 49.25
CA ARG A 5 27.55 23.34 49.41
C ARG A 5 28.55 22.39 50.03
N ALA A 6 28.19 21.92 51.22
CA ALA A 6 28.85 20.87 51.95
C ALA A 6 28.03 19.58 51.91
N TYR A 7 28.75 18.48 52.16
CA TYR A 7 28.31 17.16 52.65
C TYR A 7 27.80 16.10 51.65
N ARG A 8 28.75 15.24 51.24
CA ARG A 8 28.91 13.81 51.58
C ARG A 8 27.66 13.02 52.05
N ARG A 9 27.39 11.90 51.32
CA ARG A 9 26.90 10.53 51.69
C ARG A 9 25.78 10.06 50.74
N ASN A 10 26.01 9.10 49.83
CA ASN A 10 26.20 7.63 49.93
C ASN A 10 24.88 6.82 49.98
N ALA A 11 24.79 5.77 49.14
CA ALA A 11 24.29 4.43 49.48
C ALA A 11 24.13 3.60 48.19
N ASN A 12 24.79 2.45 48.16
CA ASN A 12 24.65 1.42 47.13
C ASN A 12 23.39 0.61 47.45
N ALA A 13 22.56 0.31 46.46
CA ALA A 13 21.32 -0.42 46.67
C ALA A 13 21.08 -1.45 45.54
N PHE A 14 21.40 -2.70 45.87
CA PHE A 14 20.83 -3.98 45.41
C PHE A 14 21.24 -4.60 44.05
N ASN A 15 21.81 -5.79 44.19
CA ASN A 15 21.91 -6.92 43.24
C ASN A 15 20.50 -7.36 42.78
N THR A 16 20.22 -8.10 41.70
CA THR A 16 20.68 -9.41 41.21
C THR A 16 19.87 -9.70 39.92
N ASN A 17 20.46 -10.39 38.93
CA ASN A 17 19.84 -11.06 37.77
C ASN A 17 18.35 -10.79 37.45
N ALA A 18 18.10 -9.98 36.40
CA ALA A 18 16.85 -10.02 35.64
C ALA A 18 17.21 -10.31 34.19
N ASN A 19 16.61 -11.37 33.62
CA ASN A 19 16.64 -11.63 32.18
C ASN A 19 16.23 -10.37 31.42
N PRO A 20 16.81 -10.06 30.24
CA PRO A 20 16.30 -8.96 29.44
C PRO A 20 14.81 -9.20 29.15
N PRO A 21 13.95 -8.18 29.22
CA PRO A 21 12.56 -8.35 28.84
C PRO A 21 12.54 -8.77 27.38
N VAL A 22 11.92 -9.91 27.10
CA VAL A 22 11.57 -10.33 25.73
C VAL A 22 10.82 -9.15 25.13
N PRO A 23 11.29 -8.53 24.02
CA PRO A 23 10.47 -7.56 23.32
C PRO A 23 9.21 -8.29 22.93
N ASP A 24 8.07 -7.78 23.41
CA ASP A 24 6.75 -8.24 23.03
C ASP A 24 6.77 -8.53 21.54
N GLN A 25 6.42 -9.76 21.18
CA GLN A 25 6.11 -10.10 19.81
C GLN A 25 4.87 -9.26 19.47
N GLU A 26 5.10 -8.01 19.02
CA GLU A 26 4.23 -7.39 18.06
C GLU A 26 4.19 -8.36 16.89
N VAL A 27 3.21 -9.26 16.95
CA VAL A 27 2.54 -9.79 15.77
C VAL A 27 2.50 -8.62 14.82
N PRO A 28 3.18 -8.66 13.65
CA PRO A 28 3.10 -7.56 12.74
C PRO A 28 1.62 -7.43 12.43
N VAL A 29 0.97 -6.43 13.02
CA VAL A 29 -0.31 -5.97 12.51
C VAL A 29 0.02 -5.70 11.08
N LEU A 30 -0.66 -6.41 10.20
CA LEU A 30 -0.62 -6.19 8.78
C LEU A 30 -1.28 -4.82 8.54
N THR A 31 -0.68 -3.75 9.04
CA THR A 31 -0.88 -2.39 8.60
C THR A 31 -0.23 -2.33 7.22
N ASN A 32 -0.89 -2.98 6.27
CA ASN A 32 -0.75 -2.69 4.87
C ASN A 32 -1.19 -1.24 4.70
N ALA A 33 -0.27 -0.32 4.96
CA ALA A 33 -0.20 0.85 4.11
C ALA A 33 -0.20 0.28 2.70
N SER A 34 -1.31 0.47 2.00
CA SER A 34 -1.50 0.15 0.58
C SER A 34 -0.49 0.87 -0.34
N GLY A 35 0.56 1.48 0.22
CA GLY A 35 1.69 2.12 -0.41
C GLY A 35 2.71 1.13 -0.94
N GLY A 36 2.26 0.09 -1.63
CA GLY A 36 3.09 -0.44 -2.71
C GLY A 36 3.35 0.70 -3.70
N SER A 37 4.59 0.88 -4.13
CA SER A 37 4.94 1.86 -5.17
C SER A 37 3.93 1.81 -6.32
N VAL A 38 3.52 2.96 -6.87
CA VAL A 38 2.63 3.02 -8.06
C VAL A 38 3.14 2.08 -9.15
N VAL A 39 4.46 2.04 -9.35
CA VAL A 39 5.14 1.13 -10.29
C VAL A 39 4.89 -0.34 -9.97
N ALA A 40 4.89 -0.73 -8.70
CA ALA A 40 4.60 -2.10 -8.29
C ALA A 40 3.13 -2.46 -8.60
N ARG A 41 2.19 -1.55 -8.33
CA ARG A 41 0.77 -1.78 -8.62
C ARG A 41 0.48 -1.86 -10.12
N VAL A 42 1.10 -1.01 -10.94
CA VAL A 42 1.02 -1.11 -12.41
C VAL A 42 1.59 -2.45 -12.89
N ARG A 43 2.78 -2.84 -12.40
CA ARG A 43 3.40 -4.13 -12.75
C ARG A 43 2.51 -5.31 -12.38
N ASP A 44 1.95 -5.31 -11.18
CA ASP A 44 1.12 -6.39 -10.67
C ASP A 44 -0.21 -6.45 -11.43
N PHE A 45 -0.79 -5.30 -11.79
CA PHE A 45 -1.97 -5.22 -12.64
C PHE A 45 -1.71 -5.84 -14.02
N VAL A 46 -0.63 -5.45 -14.71
CA VAL A 46 -0.25 -6.01 -16.02
C VAL A 46 0.00 -7.53 -15.93
N ARG A 47 0.61 -8.02 -14.83
CA ARG A 47 0.85 -9.46 -14.60
C ARG A 47 -0.43 -10.27 -14.43
N MET A 48 -1.53 -9.66 -14.01
CA MET A 48 -2.83 -10.34 -13.94
C MET A 48 -3.52 -10.46 -15.30
N ASN A 49 -2.90 -9.95 -16.37
CA ASN A 49 -3.41 -9.99 -17.74
C ASN A 49 -4.86 -9.47 -17.87
N PRO A 50 -5.11 -8.21 -17.49
CA PRO A 50 -6.44 -7.60 -17.58
C PRO A 50 -6.95 -7.56 -19.03
N PRO A 51 -8.26 -7.58 -19.23
CA PRO A 51 -8.83 -7.44 -20.57
C PRO A 51 -8.57 -6.04 -21.12
N GLU A 52 -8.38 -5.96 -22.43
CA GLU A 52 -8.25 -4.69 -23.14
C GLU A 52 -9.62 -4.16 -23.58
N PHE A 53 -9.75 -2.84 -23.69
CA PHE A 53 -10.96 -2.20 -24.20
C PHE A 53 -10.66 -1.41 -25.48
N LEU A 54 -11.31 -1.83 -26.57
CA LEU A 54 -11.18 -1.21 -27.89
C LEU A 54 -12.39 -0.31 -28.13
N GLY A 55 -12.19 1.02 -28.12
CA GLY A 55 -13.28 1.99 -28.27
C GLY A 55 -14.05 1.92 -29.59
N SER A 56 -13.47 1.33 -30.64
CA SER A 56 -14.10 1.17 -31.96
C SER A 56 -14.85 -0.15 -32.13
N HIS A 57 -14.76 -1.08 -31.18
CA HIS A 57 -15.35 -2.40 -31.35
C HIS A 57 -16.85 -2.39 -31.03
N ILE A 58 -17.68 -2.34 -32.07
CA ILE A 58 -19.15 -2.30 -31.99
C ILE A 58 -19.75 -3.60 -31.40
N GLY A 59 -19.02 -4.72 -31.46
CA GLY A 59 -19.44 -6.03 -30.92
C GLY A 59 -18.90 -6.36 -29.52
N GLY A 60 -18.10 -5.48 -28.92
CA GLY A 60 -17.62 -5.67 -27.55
C GLY A 60 -18.73 -5.45 -26.52
N ASP A 61 -18.64 -6.12 -25.37
CA ASP A 61 -19.46 -5.81 -24.19
C ASP A 61 -18.65 -4.95 -23.20
N PRO A 62 -18.90 -3.63 -23.11
CA PRO A 62 -18.22 -2.76 -22.16
C PRO A 62 -18.45 -3.17 -20.70
N GLN A 63 -19.58 -3.80 -20.41
CA GLN A 63 -19.89 -4.24 -19.05
C GLN A 63 -19.01 -5.42 -18.62
N ASN A 64 -18.71 -6.33 -19.55
CA ASN A 64 -17.78 -7.43 -19.30
C ASN A 64 -16.38 -6.91 -18.94
N PHE A 65 -15.85 -5.93 -19.69
CA PHE A 65 -14.57 -5.27 -19.35
C PHE A 65 -14.59 -4.71 -17.92
N ILE A 66 -15.64 -3.95 -17.57
CA ILE A 66 -15.79 -3.37 -16.23
C ILE A 66 -15.82 -4.46 -15.15
N ASN A 67 -16.55 -5.55 -15.38
CA ASN A 67 -16.71 -6.63 -14.41
C ASN A 67 -15.38 -7.37 -14.16
N GLU A 68 -14.65 -7.71 -15.21
CA GLU A 68 -13.37 -8.40 -15.11
C GLU A 68 -12.30 -7.52 -14.45
N VAL A 69 -12.18 -6.26 -14.84
CA VAL A 69 -11.25 -5.30 -14.20
C VAL A 69 -11.61 -5.09 -12.72
N LYS A 70 -12.90 -5.07 -12.36
CA LYS A 70 -13.33 -5.01 -10.94
C LYS A 70 -12.88 -6.24 -10.13
N LYS A 71 -12.92 -7.44 -10.72
CA LYS A 71 -12.44 -8.67 -10.05
C LYS A 71 -10.94 -8.58 -9.76
N ILE A 72 -10.16 -8.12 -10.73
CA ILE A 72 -8.70 -7.92 -10.59
C ILE A 72 -8.42 -6.94 -9.44
N PHE A 73 -9.10 -5.80 -9.40
CA PHE A 73 -8.95 -4.84 -8.30
C PHE A 73 -9.34 -5.41 -6.94
N GLY A 74 -10.33 -6.30 -6.89
CA GLY A 74 -10.68 -7.04 -5.68
C GLY A 74 -9.54 -7.90 -5.17
N VAL A 75 -8.87 -8.65 -6.06
CA VAL A 75 -7.70 -9.48 -5.71
C VAL A 75 -6.50 -8.64 -5.29
N MET A 76 -6.24 -7.53 -5.99
CA MET A 76 -5.11 -6.63 -5.69
C MET A 76 -5.37 -5.69 -4.50
N GLN A 77 -6.59 -5.66 -3.97
CA GLN A 77 -7.02 -4.72 -2.92
C GLN A 77 -6.78 -3.25 -3.31
N VAL A 78 -7.00 -2.90 -4.59
CA VAL A 78 -6.84 -1.53 -5.11
C VAL A 78 -8.14 -0.75 -4.90
N ALA A 79 -8.03 0.43 -4.30
CA ALA A 79 -9.15 1.31 -4.01
C ALA A 79 -8.91 2.74 -4.54
N GLY A 80 -9.96 3.56 -4.56
CA GLY A 80 -9.86 4.99 -4.91
C GLY A 80 -9.40 5.24 -6.34
N ASN A 81 -8.67 6.34 -6.52
CA ASN A 81 -8.23 6.85 -7.84
C ASN A 81 -7.26 5.93 -8.56
N ASP A 82 -6.51 5.08 -7.84
CA ASP A 82 -5.59 4.11 -8.43
C ASP A 82 -6.29 3.17 -9.43
N ARG A 83 -7.58 2.87 -9.20
CA ARG A 83 -8.39 2.04 -10.11
C ARG A 83 -8.58 2.70 -11.47
N VAL A 84 -8.71 4.02 -11.51
CA VAL A 84 -8.90 4.79 -12.75
C VAL A 84 -7.58 4.83 -13.52
N GLU A 85 -6.48 5.14 -12.84
CA GLU A 85 -5.15 5.15 -13.45
C GLU A 85 -4.81 3.77 -14.04
N LEU A 86 -4.96 2.69 -13.26
CA LEU A 86 -4.68 1.33 -13.74
C LEU A 86 -5.56 0.91 -14.91
N SER A 87 -6.84 1.27 -14.90
CA SER A 87 -7.75 0.95 -16.02
C SER A 87 -7.36 1.67 -17.31
N SER A 88 -6.72 2.84 -17.22
CA SER A 88 -6.31 3.61 -18.40
C SER A 88 -5.28 2.88 -19.26
N TYR A 89 -4.42 2.06 -18.65
CA TYR A 89 -3.46 1.21 -19.37
C TYR A 89 -4.11 0.16 -20.28
N GLN A 90 -5.40 -0.13 -20.11
CA GLN A 90 -6.14 -1.10 -20.92
C GLN A 90 -7.00 -0.45 -22.01
N LEU A 91 -7.13 0.87 -21.98
CA LEU A 91 -7.86 1.61 -23.00
C LEU A 91 -7.01 1.70 -24.26
N LYS A 92 -7.63 1.35 -25.39
CA LYS A 92 -6.97 1.36 -26.70
C LYS A 92 -7.81 2.07 -27.74
N ASP A 93 -7.15 2.43 -28.84
CA ASP A 93 -7.75 3.07 -30.01
C ASP A 93 -8.53 4.35 -29.60
N VAL A 94 -9.71 4.57 -30.16
CA VAL A 94 -10.59 5.70 -29.86
C VAL A 94 -10.72 5.91 -28.35
N SER A 95 -10.94 4.86 -27.55
CA SER A 95 -11.14 5.01 -26.09
C SER A 95 -9.97 5.66 -25.36
N HIS A 96 -8.72 5.45 -25.81
CA HIS A 96 -7.56 6.13 -25.26
C HIS A 96 -7.57 7.62 -25.59
N ILE A 97 -7.92 7.97 -26.84
CA ILE A 97 -8.00 9.37 -27.30
C ILE A 97 -9.04 10.17 -26.51
N TRP A 98 -10.19 9.57 -26.18
CA TRP A 98 -11.21 10.22 -25.33
C TRP A 98 -10.75 10.40 -23.89
N PHE A 99 -9.92 9.48 -23.37
CA PHE A 99 -9.45 9.55 -21.98
C PHE A 99 -8.37 10.62 -21.77
N THR A 100 -7.55 10.90 -22.79
CA THR A 100 -6.43 11.85 -22.70
C THR A 100 -6.77 13.28 -23.13
N GLN A 101 -7.96 13.53 -23.67
CA GLN A 101 -8.41 14.85 -24.14
C GLN A 101 -8.98 15.74 -23.05
#